data_AF-A0A962GVK2-F1
#
_entry.id   AF-A0A962GVK2-F1
#
_cell.length_a   1.000
_cell.length_b   1.000
_cell.length_c   1.000
_cell.angle_alpha   90.00
_cell.angle_beta   90.00
_cell.angle_gamma   90.00
#
_symmetry.space_group_name_H-M   'P 1'
#
loop_
_entity.id
_entity.type
_entity.pdbx_description
1 polymer ?
#
loop_
_entity_poly.entity_id
_entity_poly.type
_entity_poly.pdbx_seq_one_letter_code
_entity_poly.pdbx_strand_id
1 'polypeptide(L)' 'LGWAHYRNGQYAEAAGVLERVVAKADQYPIFHYHLGMAYLATGNTVGAKQELKRAVDEAQSDYPGLEEARAALKKLP' A
#
# COMPACT_ATOMS: atom_id res chain seq x y z
N LEU A 1 7.92 10.08 4.43
CA LEU A 1 7.63 10.94 3.26
C LEU A 1 6.63 10.31 2.30
N GLY A 2 6.78 9.05 1.89
CA GLY A 2 5.86 8.41 0.92
C GLY A 2 4.37 8.52 1.29
N TRP A 3 4.00 8.18 2.53
CA TRP A 3 2.61 8.33 2.97
C TRP A 3 2.14 9.79 3.04
N ALA A 4 3.02 10.74 3.36
CA ALA A 4 2.68 12.16 3.36
C ALA A 4 2.39 12.65 1.93
N HIS A 5 3.18 12.23 0.93
CA HIS A 5 2.91 12.51 -0.48
C HIS A 5 1.56 11.94 -0.92
N TYR A 6 1.26 10.69 -0.52
CA TYR A 6 -0.05 10.07 -0.82
C TYR A 6 -1.20 10.92 -0.25
N ARG A 7 -1.10 11.31 1.02
CA ARG A 7 -2.10 12.14 1.69
C ARG A 7 -2.25 13.54 1.08
N ASN A 8 -1.25 14.01 0.34
CA ASN A 8 -1.27 15.27 -0.40
C ASN A 8 -1.70 15.11 -1.87
N GLY A 9 -2.16 13.92 -2.29
CA GLY A 9 -2.58 13.65 -3.67
C GLY A 9 -1.43 13.40 -4.66
N GLN A 10 -0.18 13.39 -4.19
CA GLN A 10 1.02 13.18 -5.00
C GLN A 10 1.30 11.69 -5.15
N TYR A 11 0.40 10.97 -5.80
CA TYR A 11 0.39 9.50 -5.79
C TYR A 11 1.59 8.87 -6.51
N ALA A 12 2.04 9.46 -7.62
CA ALA A 12 3.20 8.98 -8.36
C ALA A 12 4.50 9.12 -7.54
N GLU A 13 4.73 10.30 -6.93
CA GLU A 13 5.86 10.48 -6.01
C GLU A 13 5.75 9.56 -4.79
N ALA A 14 4.54 9.38 -4.25
CA ALA A 14 4.30 8.47 -3.14
C ALA A 14 4.73 7.04 -3.48
N ALA A 15 4.28 6.52 -4.63
CA ALA A 15 4.64 5.18 -5.10
C ALA A 15 6.17 5.02 -5.18
N GLY A 16 6.88 5.92 -5.86
CA GLY A 16 8.34 5.84 -5.99
C GLY A 16 9.13 5.94 -4.67
N VAL A 17 8.57 6.62 -3.66
CA VAL A 17 9.15 6.59 -2.30
C VAL A 17 8.83 5.29 -1.60
N LEU A 18 7.59 4.81 -1.69
CA LEU A 18 7.10 3.62 -0.99
C LEU A 18 7.71 2.33 -1.55
N GLU A 19 7.98 2.25 -2.85
CA GLU A 19 8.74 1.15 -3.47
C GLU A 19 10.10 0.98 -2.81
N ARG A 20 10.82 2.09 -2.58
CA ARG A 20 12.12 2.07 -1.89
C ARG A 20 12.01 1.73 -0.40
N VAL A 21 10.87 2.04 0.23
CA VAL A 21 10.59 1.66 1.62
C VAL A 21 10.36 0.16 1.70
N VAL A 22 9.45 -0.37 0.90
CA VAL A 22 9.15 -1.81 0.84
C VAL A 22 10.40 -2.61 0.49
N ALA A 23 11.24 -2.16 -0.44
CA ALA A 23 12.50 -2.83 -0.78
C ALA A 23 13.49 -2.95 0.39
N LYS A 24 13.33 -2.17 1.47
CA LYS A 24 14.22 -2.19 2.66
C LYS A 24 13.54 -2.71 3.92
N ALA A 25 12.22 -2.80 3.90
CA ALA A 25 11.38 -2.98 5.08
C ALA A 25 10.13 -3.79 4.72
N ASP A 26 10.31 -4.85 3.92
CA ASP A 26 9.25 -5.72 3.42
C ASP A 26 8.56 -6.52 4.54
N GLN A 27 9.23 -6.71 5.67
CA GLN A 27 8.65 -7.39 6.82
C GLN A 27 7.51 -6.62 7.52
N TYR A 28 7.24 -5.38 7.12
CA TYR A 28 6.22 -4.53 7.77
C TYR A 28 4.98 -4.38 6.87
N PRO A 29 3.86 -5.04 7.24
CA PRO A 29 2.65 -5.06 6.41
C PRO A 29 2.06 -3.67 6.13
N ILE A 30 2.24 -2.72 7.04
CA ILE A 30 1.77 -1.33 6.86
C ILE A 30 2.43 -0.63 5.67
N PHE A 31 3.67 -0.97 5.31
CA PHE A 31 4.32 -0.37 4.16
C PHE A 31 3.81 -0.93 2.84
N HIS A 32 3.51 -2.23 2.81
CA HIS A 32 2.77 -2.85 1.71
C HIS A 32 1.37 -2.23 1.54
N TYR A 33 0.67 -1.94 2.64
CA TYR A 33 -0.61 -1.23 2.59
C TYR A 33 -0.46 0.14 1.92
N HIS A 34 0.47 0.96 2.40
CA HIS A 34 0.68 2.29 1.84
C HIS A 34 1.05 2.25 0.35
N LEU A 35 1.96 1.34 -0.04
CA LEU A 35 2.35 1.18 -1.44
C LEU A 35 1.17 0.72 -2.31
N GLY A 36 0.39 -0.25 -1.81
CA GLY A 36 -0.79 -0.75 -2.50
C GLY A 36 -1.84 0.33 -2.73
N MET A 37 -2.07 1.21 -1.75
CA MET A 37 -2.96 2.36 -1.91
C MET A 37 -2.42 3.37 -2.92
N ALA A 38 -1.12 3.66 -2.90
CA ALA A 38 -0.49 4.55 -3.88
C ALA A 38 -0.63 4.00 -5.31
N TYR A 39 -0.39 2.70 -5.50
CA TYR A 39 -0.60 2.04 -6.79
C TYR A 39 -2.06 2.07 -7.24
N LEU A 40 -3.00 1.90 -6.32
CA LEU A 40 -4.42 2.00 -6.64
C LEU A 40 -4.76 3.39 -7.16
N ALA A 41 -4.27 4.43 -6.49
CA ALA A 41 -4.50 5.82 -6.84
C ALA A 41 -3.84 6.23 -8.17
N THR A 42 -2.77 5.56 -8.59
CA THR A 42 -2.14 5.75 -9.91
C THR A 42 -2.71 4.83 -10.99
N GLY A 43 -3.73 4.02 -10.69
CA GLY A 43 -4.34 3.08 -11.65
C GLY A 43 -3.52 1.80 -11.90
N ASN A 44 -2.44 1.56 -11.15
CA ASN A 44 -1.71 0.29 -11.18
C ASN A 44 -2.45 -0.76 -10.34
N THR A 45 -3.58 -1.25 -10.85
CA THR A 45 -4.46 -2.19 -10.15
C THR A 45 -3.79 -3.53 -9.85
N VAL A 46 -2.89 -3.99 -10.73
CA VAL A 46 -2.12 -5.23 -10.56
C VAL A 46 -1.16 -5.10 -9.37
N GLY A 47 -0.34 -4.05 -9.35
CA GLY A 47 0.55 -3.78 -8.22
C GLY A 47 -0.21 -3.54 -6.93
N ALA A 48 -1.31 -2.78 -6.98
CA ALA A 48 -2.18 -2.56 -5.84
C ALA A 48 -2.68 -3.87 -5.24
N LYS A 49 -3.18 -4.80 -6.07
CA LYS A 49 -3.67 -6.10 -5.61
C LYS A 49 -2.59 -6.91 -4.93
N GLN A 50 -1.37 -6.93 -5.48
CA GLN A 50 -0.25 -7.68 -4.92
C GLN A 50 0.15 -7.13 -3.54
N GLU A 51 0.37 -5.82 -3.45
CA GLU A 51 0.86 -5.17 -2.23
C GLU A 51 -0.22 -5.16 -1.13
N LEU A 52 -1.47 -4.84 -1.46
CA LEU A 52 -2.55 -4.89 -0.48
C LEU A 52 -2.78 -6.32 0.03
N LYS A 53 -2.61 -7.35 -0.82
CA LYS A 53 -2.75 -8.74 -0.39
C LYS A 53 -1.67 -9.11 0.63
N ARG A 54 -0.41 -8.77 0.36
CA ARG A 54 0.69 -8.97 1.32
C ARG A 54 0.41 -8.24 2.64
N ALA A 55 -0.01 -6.99 2.55
CA ALA A 55 -0.35 -6.18 3.72
C ALA A 55 -1.40 -6.86 4.62
N VAL A 56 -2.37 -7.56 4.02
CA VAL A 56 -3.43 -8.26 4.75
C VAL A 56 -2.99 -9.64 5.25
N ASP A 57 -2.28 -10.41 4.43
CA ASP A 57 -1.86 -11.77 4.74
C ASP A 57 -0.77 -11.82 5.83
N GLU A 58 0.15 -10.84 5.82
CA GLU A 58 1.32 -10.81 6.71
C GLU A 58 1.03 -10.05 8.03
N ALA A 59 -0.20 -9.56 8.21
CA ALA A 59 -0.62 -8.86 9.42
C ALA A 59 -0.63 -9.81 10.64
N GLN A 60 0.40 -9.73 11.49
CA GLN A 60 0.47 -10.46 12.76
C GLN A 60 -0.35 -9.81 13.88
N SER A 61 -0.60 -8.51 13.75
CA SER A 61 -1.44 -7.71 14.63
C SER A 61 -2.17 -6.65 13.82
N ASP A 62 -3.19 -6.04 14.41
CA ASP A 62 -3.87 -4.91 13.79
C ASP A 62 -2.92 -3.72 13.60
N TYR A 63 -3.13 -2.95 12.53
CA TYR A 63 -2.39 -1.73 12.24
C TYR A 63 -3.28 -0.72 11.49
N PRO A 64 -2.98 0.59 11.58
CA PRO A 64 -3.75 1.61 10.88
C PRO A 64 -3.78 1.37 9.37
N GLY A 65 -4.99 1.11 8.84
CA GLY A 65 -5.20 0.86 7.41
C GLY A 65 -5.43 -0.59 7.03
N LEU A 66 -5.33 -1.56 7.96
CA LEU A 66 -5.60 -2.97 7.65
C LEU A 66 -7.02 -3.19 7.11
N GLU A 67 -8.03 -2.63 7.76
CA GLU A 67 -9.43 -2.73 7.30
C GLU A 67 -9.66 -2.03 5.96
N GLU A 68 -8.99 -0.91 5.72
CA GLU A 68 -9.02 -0.21 4.43
C GLU A 68 -8.37 -1.06 3.33
N ALA A 69 -7.24 -1.72 3.62
CA ALA A 69 -6.58 -2.63 2.71
C ALA A 69 -7.50 -3.80 2.31
N ARG A 70 -8.18 -4.41 3.30
CA ARG A 70 -9.18 -5.47 3.06
C ARG A 70 -10.33 -4.97 2.19
N ALA A 71 -10.83 -3.77 2.47
CA ALA A 71 -11.93 -3.17 1.70
C ALA A 71 -11.51 -2.85 0.26
N ALA A 72 -10.30 -2.33 0.06
CA ALA A 72 -9.75 -2.04 -1.26
C ALA A 72 -9.57 -3.32 -2.10
N LEU A 73 -9.01 -4.38 -1.51
CA LEU A 73 -8.86 -5.68 -2.19
C LEU A 73 -10.19 -6.26 -2.69
N LYS A 74 -11.26 -6.13 -1.92
CA LYS A 74 -12.60 -6.62 -2.32
C LYS A 74 -13.18 -5.87 -3.52
N LYS A 75 -12.74 -4.63 -3.76
CA LYS A 75 -13.20 -3.78 -4.85
C LYS A 75 -12.33 -3.90 -6.11
N LEU A 76 -11.14 -4.49 -5.97
CA LEU A 76 -10.26 -4.76 -7.10
C LEU A 76 -10.80 -5.93 -7.92
N PRO A 77 -10.72 -5.87 -9.27
CA PRO A 77 -11.13 -6.96 -10.14
C PRO A 77 -10.28 -8.22 -9.99
#